data_AF-T0Y1P6-F1
#
_entry.id   AF-T0Y1P6-F1
#
_cell.length_a   1.000
_cell.length_b   1.000
_cell.length_c   1.000
_cell.angle_alpha   90.00
_cell.angle_beta   90.00
_cell.angle_gamma   90.00
#
_symmetry.space_group_name_H-M   'P 1'
#
loop_
_entity.id
_entity.type
_entity.pdbx_description
1 polymer ?
#
loop_
_entity_poly.entity_id
_entity_poly.type
_entity_poly.pdbx_seq_one_letter_code
_entity_poly.pdbx_strand_id
1 'polypeptide(L)'
;MKDNSLIPTLAQPASNLTLPIQLAQQAADAVRELLAEAAAANTTRSYASALRYWAGWHAARYGVELSLPVSEAAVLQFVVDHAVRRAADGELAWELPLAVDQTLVAAGLKAKLGPWTLATVRH
;
A
#
# COMPACT_ATOMS: atom_id res chain seq x y z
N MET A 1 -60.83 -12.41 6.64
CA MET A 1 -59.59 -12.62 5.84
C MET A 1 -59.58 -11.55 4.76
N LYS A 2 -58.72 -10.54 4.75
CA LYS A 2 -57.44 -10.32 5.44
C LYS A 2 -57.33 -8.86 5.89
N ASP A 3 -56.87 -8.67 7.12
CA ASP A 3 -56.52 -7.39 7.70
C ASP A 3 -55.30 -6.81 6.97
N ASN A 4 -55.44 -5.65 6.34
CA ASN A 4 -54.33 -4.94 5.74
C ASN A 4 -53.77 -3.98 6.80
N SER A 5 -52.85 -4.51 7.61
CA SER A 5 -52.17 -3.81 8.69
C SER A 5 -51.64 -2.45 8.24
N LEU A 6 -52.10 -1.41 8.94
CA LEU A 6 -51.60 -0.06 8.90
C LEU A 6 -50.09 -0.08 9.11
N ILE A 7 -49.33 0.41 8.13
CA ILE A 7 -47.91 0.73 8.32
C ILE A 7 -47.91 1.84 9.39
N PRO A 8 -47.26 1.63 10.56
CA PRO A 8 -47.16 2.69 11.54
C PRO A 8 -46.37 3.83 10.91
N THR A 9 -46.92 5.04 10.97
CA THR A 9 -46.23 6.29 10.73
C THR A 9 -44.95 6.30 11.57
N LEU A 10 -43.83 5.88 10.99
CA LEU A 10 -42.51 6.14 11.52
C LEU A 10 -42.23 7.62 11.28
N ALA A 11 -42.70 8.39 12.27
CA ALA A 11 -42.08 9.55 12.86
C ALA A 11 -41.06 10.29 11.98
N GLN A 12 -41.46 11.50 11.59
CA GLN A 12 -40.65 12.73 11.54
C GLN A 12 -39.19 12.57 11.07
N PRO A 13 -38.79 13.17 9.93
CA PRO A 13 -37.37 13.25 9.62
C PRO A 13 -36.68 13.97 10.77
N ALA A 14 -35.64 13.35 11.33
CA ALA A 14 -34.77 14.03 12.28
C ALA A 14 -34.33 15.34 11.63
N SER A 15 -34.64 16.46 12.30
CA SER A 15 -34.28 17.79 11.84
C SER A 15 -32.79 17.85 11.53
N ASN A 16 -32.46 18.38 10.34
CA ASN A 16 -31.17 18.39 9.63
C ASN A 16 -31.06 17.29 8.57
N LEU A 17 -31.82 17.47 7.48
CA LEU A 17 -31.60 16.74 6.23
C LEU A 17 -30.27 17.19 5.63
N THR A 18 -29.17 16.56 6.05
CA THR A 18 -27.88 16.68 5.38
C THR A 18 -28.07 16.19 3.95
N LEU A 19 -27.67 16.98 2.94
CA LEU A 19 -27.82 16.57 1.55
C LEU A 19 -27.11 15.23 1.35
N PRO A 20 -27.64 14.30 0.52
CA PRO A 20 -27.04 12.97 0.34
C PRO A 20 -25.54 13.00 0.01
N ILE A 21 -25.07 14.06 -0.66
CA ILE A 21 -23.66 14.25 -0.99
C ILE A 21 -22.80 14.61 0.23
N GLN A 22 -23.35 15.36 1.19
CA GLN A 22 -22.69 15.69 2.46
C GLN A 22 -22.67 14.47 3.38
N LEU A 23 -23.75 13.67 3.37
CA LEU A 23 -23.81 12.41 4.11
C LEU A 23 -22.81 11.39 3.54
N ALA A 24 -22.66 11.33 2.22
CA ALA A 24 -21.65 10.49 1.56
C ALA A 24 -20.22 10.93 1.88
N GLN A 25 -19.96 12.24 1.94
CA GLN A 25 -18.66 12.77 2.32
C GLN A 25 -18.35 12.48 3.80
N GLN A 26 -19.29 12.73 4.71
CA GLN A 26 -19.15 12.42 6.13
C GLN A 26 -19.01 10.92 6.38
N ALA A 27 -19.72 10.07 5.64
CA ALA A 27 -19.55 8.63 5.71
C ALA A 27 -18.18 8.19 5.17
N ALA A 28 -17.69 8.81 4.10
CA ALA A 28 -16.34 8.55 3.57
C ALA A 28 -15.24 8.98 4.56
N ASP A 29 -15.41 10.12 5.22
CA ASP A 29 -14.50 10.60 6.26
C ASP A 29 -14.53 9.67 7.48
N ALA A 30 -15.72 9.26 7.94
CA ALA A 30 -15.87 8.29 9.03
C ALA A 30 -15.27 6.91 8.70
N VAL A 31 -15.39 6.45 7.45
CA VAL A 31 -14.75 5.20 7.00
C VAL A 31 -13.23 5.34 6.92
N ARG A 32 -12.70 6.51 6.51
CA ARG A 32 -11.25 6.78 6.56
C ARG A 32 -10.73 6.81 7.98
N GLU A 33 -11.48 7.40 8.91
CA GLU A 33 -11.16 7.40 10.34
C GLU A 33 -11.19 5.99 10.93
N LEU A 34 -12.22 5.19 10.59
CA LEU A 34 -12.34 3.79 11.02
C LEU A 34 -11.23 2.89 10.45
N LEU A 35 -10.85 3.10 9.18
CA LEU A 35 -9.71 2.40 8.56
C LEU A 35 -8.38 2.85 9.16
N ALA A 36 -8.23 4.13 9.52
CA ALA A 36 -7.05 4.65 10.19
C ALA A 36 -6.92 4.13 11.63
N GLU A 37 -8.04 3.94 12.32
CA GLU A 37 -8.12 3.35 13.67
C GLU A 37 -7.91 1.81 13.64
N ALA A 38 -8.44 1.11 12.62
CA ALA A 38 -8.31 -0.34 12.45
C ALA A 38 -6.92 -0.79 11.96
N ALA A 39 -6.16 0.06 11.26
CA ALA A 39 -4.81 -0.23 10.76
C ALA A 39 -3.68 0.29 11.70
N ALA A 40 -4.03 0.75 12.89
CA ALA A 40 -3.27 1.77 13.58
C ALA A 40 -1.85 1.37 14.04
N ALA A 41 -0.97 2.33 13.78
CA ALA A 41 0.38 2.52 14.28
C ALA A 41 1.50 1.65 13.68
N ASN A 42 1.46 0.33 13.81
CA ASN A 42 2.63 -0.49 13.44
C ASN A 42 2.58 -0.93 11.97
N THR A 43 1.40 -1.30 11.47
CA THR A 43 1.20 -1.81 10.11
C THR A 43 1.03 -0.69 9.09
N THR A 44 0.26 0.38 9.35
CA THR A 44 0.16 1.54 8.42
C THR A 44 1.52 2.19 8.16
N ARG A 45 2.34 2.39 9.19
CA ARG A 45 3.67 2.97 9.02
C ARG A 45 4.60 2.03 8.26
N SER A 46 4.52 0.72 8.51
CA SER A 46 5.29 -0.28 7.78
C SER A 46 4.89 -0.30 6.30
N TYR A 47 3.58 -0.36 5.99
CA TYR A 47 3.08 -0.33 4.63
C TYR A 47 3.38 0.98 3.91
N ALA A 48 3.21 2.13 4.57
CA ALA A 48 3.58 3.43 4.00
C ALA A 48 5.07 3.50 3.67
N SER A 49 5.92 2.96 4.56
CA SER A 49 7.36 2.88 4.33
C SER A 49 7.69 1.93 3.18
N ALA A 50 7.03 0.78 3.10
CA ALA A 50 7.19 -0.20 2.03
C ALA A 50 6.75 0.36 0.67
N LEU A 51 5.60 1.04 0.61
CA LEU A 51 5.11 1.70 -0.62
C LEU A 51 6.03 2.83 -1.06
N ARG A 52 6.53 3.65 -0.12
CA ARG A 52 7.51 4.69 -0.40
C ARG A 52 8.80 4.10 -0.97
N TYR A 53 9.28 3.00 -0.39
CA TYR A 53 10.43 2.29 -0.92
C TYR A 53 10.16 1.76 -2.33
N TRP A 54 9.02 1.11 -2.55
CA TRP A 54 8.68 0.53 -3.84
C TRP A 54 8.57 1.59 -4.95
N ALA A 55 7.94 2.73 -4.65
CA ALA A 55 7.88 3.87 -5.56
C ALA A 55 9.27 4.41 -5.91
N GLY A 56 10.15 4.56 -4.91
CA GLY A 56 11.53 5.02 -5.14
C GLY A 56 12.38 4.03 -5.91
N TRP A 57 12.24 2.72 -5.66
CA TRP A 57 12.89 1.67 -6.45
C TRP A 57 12.41 1.68 -7.90
N HIS A 58 11.09 1.80 -8.12
CA HIS A 58 10.52 1.81 -9.46
C HIS A 58 11.03 3.00 -10.27
N ALA A 59 11.03 4.20 -9.66
CA ALA A 59 11.58 5.40 -10.28
C ALA A 59 13.08 5.27 -10.57
N ALA A 60 13.87 4.75 -9.62
CA ALA A 60 15.30 4.56 -9.81
C ALA A 60 15.65 3.50 -10.86
N ARG A 61 14.85 2.44 -11.00
CA ARG A 61 15.11 1.34 -11.95
C ARG A 61 14.61 1.64 -13.37
N TYR A 62 13.42 2.24 -13.49
CA TYR A 62 12.76 2.42 -14.79
C TYR A 62 12.70 3.88 -15.26
N GLY A 63 13.09 4.84 -14.40
CA GLY A 63 13.00 6.27 -14.72
C GLY A 63 11.57 6.81 -14.74
N VAL A 64 10.59 6.06 -14.23
CA VAL A 64 9.16 6.43 -14.22
C VAL A 64 8.53 6.18 -12.86
N GLU A 65 7.58 7.02 -12.47
CA GLU A 65 6.79 6.89 -11.24
C GLU A 65 6.01 5.57 -11.21
N LEU A 66 5.84 4.98 -10.02
CA LEU A 66 5.03 3.78 -9.85
C LEU A 66 3.54 4.13 -10.03
N SER A 67 2.88 3.50 -10.98
CA SER A 67 1.44 3.64 -11.22
C SER A 67 0.69 2.34 -10.91
N LEU A 68 -0.53 2.45 -10.39
CA LEU A 68 -1.43 1.32 -10.20
C LEU A 68 -2.37 1.14 -11.41
N PRO A 69 -2.67 -0.10 -11.83
CA PRO A 69 -2.14 -1.36 -11.29
C PRO A 69 -0.68 -1.59 -11.69
N VAL A 70 0.11 -2.17 -10.77
CA VAL A 70 1.51 -2.53 -11.07
C VAL A 70 1.53 -3.73 -12.00
N SER A 71 2.40 -3.71 -13.02
CA SER A 71 2.57 -4.86 -13.92
C SER A 71 3.18 -6.06 -13.20
N GLU A 72 2.80 -7.27 -13.59
CA GLU A 72 3.39 -8.51 -13.07
C GLU A 72 4.92 -8.54 -13.23
N ALA A 73 5.42 -8.08 -14.38
CA ALA A 73 6.86 -7.98 -14.65
C ALA A 73 7.58 -7.09 -13.62
N ALA A 74 7.00 -5.94 -13.25
CA ALA A 74 7.59 -5.07 -12.25
C ALA A 74 7.57 -5.70 -10.85
N VAL A 75 6.53 -6.46 -10.50
CA VAL A 75 6.48 -7.21 -9.23
C VAL A 75 7.56 -8.30 -9.20
N LEU A 76 7.70 -9.10 -10.26
CA LEU A 76 8.72 -10.15 -10.35
C LEU A 76 10.13 -9.57 -10.27
N GLN A 77 10.39 -8.47 -10.99
CA GLN A 77 11.70 -7.83 -10.95
C GLN A 77 12.03 -7.27 -9.56
N PHE A 78 11.05 -6.70 -8.85
CA PHE A 78 11.23 -6.25 -7.48
C PHE A 78 11.71 -7.40 -6.59
N VAL A 79 11.10 -8.57 -6.72
CA VAL A 79 11.51 -9.75 -5.95
C VAL A 79 12.93 -10.16 -6.32
N VAL A 80 13.28 -10.24 -7.59
CA VAL A 80 14.60 -10.71 -8.06
C VAL A 80 15.74 -9.74 -7.67
N ASP A 81 15.46 -8.44 -7.59
CA ASP A 81 16.42 -7.43 -7.17
C ASP A 81 16.80 -7.54 -5.69
N HIS A 82 15.87 -8.00 -4.84
CA HIS A 82 16.01 -7.96 -3.39
C HIS A 82 16.16 -9.34 -2.75
N ALA A 83 15.61 -10.38 -3.36
CA ALA A 83 15.70 -11.74 -2.88
C ALA A 83 17.09 -12.31 -3.18
N VAL A 84 17.86 -12.55 -2.13
CA VAL A 84 19.09 -13.33 -2.24
C VAL A 84 18.74 -14.77 -2.58
N ARG A 85 19.24 -15.25 -3.71
CA ARG A 85 19.15 -16.66 -4.14
C ARG A 85 20.53 -17.30 -4.19
N ARG A 86 20.58 -18.62 -4.12
CA ARG A 86 21.79 -19.37 -4.47
C ARG A 86 21.87 -19.48 -5.99
N ALA A 87 22.94 -18.98 -6.59
CA ALA A 87 23.26 -19.19 -7.99
C ALA A 87 23.78 -20.62 -8.22
N ALA A 88 23.89 -21.00 -9.50
CA ALA A 88 24.29 -22.35 -9.92
C ALA A 88 25.71 -22.74 -9.46
N ASP A 89 26.56 -21.76 -9.19
CA ASP A 89 27.92 -21.88 -8.64
C ASP A 89 27.94 -21.98 -7.09
N GLY A 90 26.78 -21.85 -6.44
CA GLY A 90 26.65 -21.87 -4.99
C GLY A 90 26.81 -20.50 -4.31
N GLU A 91 27.12 -19.44 -5.07
CA GLU A 91 27.24 -18.07 -4.54
C GLU A 91 25.86 -17.43 -4.30
N LEU A 92 25.82 -16.43 -3.44
CA LEU A 92 24.61 -15.64 -3.19
C LEU A 92 24.47 -14.57 -4.26
N ALA A 93 23.38 -14.61 -5.02
CA ALA A 93 23.10 -13.69 -6.12
C ALA A 93 21.82 -12.87 -5.87
N TRP A 94 21.84 -11.63 -6.34
CA TRP A 94 20.71 -10.71 -6.46
C TRP A 94 20.98 -9.78 -7.65
N GLU A 95 19.94 -9.18 -8.22
CA GLU A 95 20.07 -8.48 -9.53
C GLU A 95 19.84 -6.97 -9.46
N LEU A 96 19.86 -6.37 -8.27
CA LEU A 96 19.79 -4.92 -8.15
C LEU A 96 21.06 -4.27 -8.73
N PRO A 97 20.96 -3.45 -9.80
CA PRO A 97 22.12 -2.79 -10.39
C PRO A 97 22.72 -1.82 -9.37
N LEU A 98 24.05 -1.74 -9.34
CA LEU A 98 24.76 -0.90 -8.39
C LEU A 98 24.33 0.56 -8.45
N ALA A 99 24.07 1.10 -9.65
CA ALA A 99 23.60 2.47 -9.82
C ALA A 99 22.22 2.72 -9.18
N VAL A 100 21.31 1.74 -9.26
CA VAL A 100 19.98 1.81 -8.62
C VAL A 100 20.15 1.74 -7.10
N ASP A 101 21.00 0.84 -6.61
CA ASP A 101 21.31 0.72 -5.18
C ASP A 101 21.87 2.03 -4.59
N GLN A 102 22.86 2.62 -5.27
CA GLN A 102 23.43 3.92 -4.90
C GLN A 102 22.38 5.02 -4.87
N THR A 103 21.47 5.05 -5.85
CA THR A 103 20.38 6.03 -5.90
C THR A 103 19.44 5.88 -4.70
N LEU A 104 19.08 4.64 -4.33
CA LEU A 104 18.23 4.35 -3.19
C LEU A 104 18.89 4.73 -1.85
N VAL A 105 20.19 4.52 -1.73
CA VAL A 105 20.96 4.96 -0.55
C VAL A 105 21.04 6.48 -0.48
N ALA A 106 21.35 7.16 -1.59
CA ALA A 106 21.42 8.62 -1.65
C ALA A 106 20.06 9.28 -1.34
N ALA A 107 18.95 8.65 -1.71
CA ALA A 107 17.60 9.09 -1.40
C ALA A 107 17.15 8.79 0.05
N GLY A 108 17.99 8.12 0.86
CA GLY A 108 17.65 7.71 2.23
C GLY A 108 16.58 6.61 2.31
N LEU A 109 16.29 5.94 1.19
CA LEU A 109 15.32 4.84 1.12
C LEU A 109 15.95 3.49 1.49
N LYS A 110 17.27 3.38 1.36
CA LYS A 110 18.06 2.20 1.74
C LYS A 110 19.24 2.61 2.63
N ALA A 111 19.51 1.85 3.68
CA ALA A 111 20.51 2.23 4.67
C ALA A 111 21.97 2.03 4.22
N LYS A 112 22.24 0.99 3.43
CA LYS A 112 23.60 0.58 3.00
C LYS A 112 23.53 -0.14 1.67
N LEU A 113 24.60 -0.14 0.87
CA LEU A 113 24.71 -0.91 -0.38
C LEU A 113 24.70 -2.44 -0.13
N GLY A 114 24.38 -3.21 -1.15
CA GLY A 114 24.32 -4.67 -1.13
C GLY A 114 22.91 -5.24 -0.93
N PRO A 115 22.74 -6.56 -0.87
CA PRO A 115 21.43 -7.16 -0.78
C PRO A 115 20.80 -6.91 0.58
N TRP A 116 19.49 -6.98 0.64
CA TRP A 116 18.80 -7.07 1.91
C TRP A 116 18.90 -8.48 2.49
N THR A 117 18.85 -8.56 3.82
CA THR A 117 18.66 -9.86 4.47
C THR A 117 17.26 -10.37 4.15
N LEU A 118 17.08 -11.69 4.04
CA LEU A 118 15.79 -12.31 3.71
C LEU A 118 14.66 -11.88 4.68
N ALA A 119 15.02 -11.50 5.91
CA ALA A 119 14.09 -10.97 6.91
C ALA A 119 13.45 -9.63 6.50
N THR A 120 14.16 -8.79 5.75
CA THR A 120 13.67 -7.48 5.28
C THR A 120 12.74 -7.60 4.08
N VAL A 121 12.82 -8.69 3.31
CA VAL A 121 11.98 -8.94 2.12
C VAL A 121 10.63 -9.60 2.49
N ARG A 122 10.53 -10.21 3.68
CA ARG A 122 9.37 -11.03 4.10
C ARG A 122 8.26 -10.26 4.85
N HIS A 123 8.36 -8.94 5.00
CA HIS A 123 7.39 -8.12 5.73
C HIS A 123 6.32 -7.50 4.84
#